data_AF-A0A4U1WBQ7-F1
#
_entry.id   AF-A0A4U1WBQ7-F1
#
_cell.length_a   1.000
_cell.length_b   1.000
_cell.length_c   1.000
_cell.angle_alpha   90.00
_cell.angle_beta   90.00
_cell.angle_gamma   90.00
#
_symmetry.space_group_name_H-M   'P 1'
#
loop_
_entity.id
_entity.type
_entity.pdbx_description
1 polymer ?
#
loop_
_entity_poly.entity_id
_entity_poly.type
_entity_poly.pdbx_seq_one_letter_code
_entity_poly.pdbx_strand_id
1 'polypeptide(L)' 'MDKLNLLQKKALALFSVARGSDISPPELANAGFMMREGRFYPVEDIEVIQQRLSHGFMVWDESTPFVNTLRFQRRSH' A
#
# COMPACT_ATOMS: atom_id res chain seq x y z
N MET A 1 -3.14 4.11 28.32
CA MET A 1 -3.44 4.69 26.98
C MET A 1 -2.82 3.84 25.85
N ASP A 2 -2.81 2.51 25.99
CA ASP A 2 -1.81 1.69 25.25
C ASP A 2 -2.43 0.71 24.25
N LYS A 3 -3.69 0.31 24.45
CA LYS A 3 -4.39 -0.59 23.52
C LYS A 3 -4.78 0.09 22.21
N LEU A 4 -5.16 1.37 22.25
CA LEU A 4 -5.55 2.12 21.04
C LEU A 4 -4.35 2.31 20.09
N ASN A 5 -3.20 2.71 20.63
CA ASN A 5 -1.95 2.84 19.88
C ASN A 5 -1.45 1.51 19.33
N LEU A 6 -1.61 0.41 20.07
CA LEU A 6 -1.21 -0.92 19.59
C LEU A 6 -2.11 -1.43 18.46
N LEU A 7 -3.42 -1.19 18.55
CA LEU A 7 -4.37 -1.52 17.48
C LEU A 7 -4.15 -0.66 16.25
N GLN A 8 -3.85 0.63 16.41
CA GLN A 8 -3.48 1.52 15.31
C GLN A 8 -2.17 1.08 14.64
N LYS A 9 -1.12 0.75 15.41
CA LYS A 9 0.13 0.20 14.85
C LYS A 9 -0.06 -1.11 14.08
N LYS A 10 -0.91 -2.02 14.57
CA LYS A 10 -1.24 -3.27 13.85
C LYS A 10 -2.06 -3.01 12.59
N ALA A 11 -3.02 -2.07 12.64
CA ALA A 11 -3.82 -1.70 11.47
C ALA A 11 -2.97 -1.07 10.35
N LEU A 12 -1.89 -0.37 10.71
CA LEU A 12 -0.93 0.23 9.80
C LEU A 12 0.14 -0.75 9.28
N ALA A 13 0.21 -1.99 9.78
CA ALA A 13 1.21 -2.98 9.35
C ALA A 13 0.89 -3.64 7.99
N LEU A 14 -0.31 -3.39 7.46
CA LEU A 14 -0.75 -3.80 6.14
C LEU A 14 -1.32 -2.57 5.41
N PHE A 15 -1.11 -2.43 4.11
CA PHE A 15 -1.77 -1.39 3.31
C PHE A 15 -2.85 -1.98 2.40
N SER A 16 -3.89 -1.20 2.15
CA SER A 16 -4.93 -1.52 1.17
C SER A 16 -4.70 -0.72 -0.11
N VAL A 17 -5.21 -1.22 -1.23
CA VAL A 17 -5.18 -0.49 -2.50
C VAL A 17 -6.48 0.27 -2.66
N ALA A 18 -6.39 1.57 -2.94
CA ALA A 18 -7.56 2.42 -3.15
C ALA A 18 -8.38 1.92 -4.35
N ARG A 19 -9.71 1.98 -4.26
CA ARG A 19 -10.61 1.57 -5.35
C ARG A 19 -10.35 2.42 -6.60
N GLY A 20 -10.25 1.77 -7.76
CA GLY A 20 -9.94 2.43 -9.02
C GLY A 20 -8.46 2.80 -9.16
N SER A 21 -7.57 2.16 -8.38
CA SER A 21 -6.15 2.21 -8.68
C SER A 21 -5.85 1.41 -9.94
N ASP A 22 -4.94 1.90 -10.77
CA ASP A 22 -4.52 1.26 -12.01
C ASP A 22 -3.47 0.18 -11.76
N ILE A 23 -3.46 -0.48 -10.59
CA ILE A 23 -2.51 -1.56 -10.25
C ILE A 23 -3.24 -2.85 -9.97
N SER A 24 -2.65 -3.96 -10.40
CA SER A 24 -3.18 -5.30 -10.17
C SER A 24 -2.41 -6.03 -9.06
N PRO A 25 -3.05 -6.97 -8.32
CA PRO A 25 -2.36 -7.76 -7.30
C PRO A 25 -1.09 -8.50 -7.80
N PRO A 26 -1.05 -9.06 -9.03
CA PRO A 26 0.18 -9.66 -9.56
C PRO A 26 1.35 -8.69 -9.72
N GLU A 27 1.09 -7.41 -10.03
CA GLU A 27 2.16 -6.41 -10.15
C GLU A 27 2.78 -6.06 -8.80
N LEU A 28 1.94 -5.98 -7.77
CA LEU A 28 2.39 -5.85 -6.39
C LEU A 28 3.18 -7.10 -5.96
N ALA A 29 2.73 -8.30 -6.34
CA ALA A 29 3.45 -9.54 -6.08
C ALA A 29 4.83 -9.58 -6.76
N ASN A 30 4.91 -9.16 -8.02
CA ASN A 30 6.18 -9.04 -8.75
C ASN A 30 7.13 -8.02 -8.11
N ALA A 31 6.60 -6.97 -7.50
CA ALA A 31 7.37 -6.00 -6.72
C ALA A 31 7.73 -6.49 -5.29
N GLY A 32 7.40 -7.74 -4.95
CA GLY A 32 7.75 -8.36 -3.67
C GLY A 32 6.77 -8.09 -2.53
N PHE A 33 5.55 -7.60 -2.83
CA PHE A 33 4.48 -7.46 -1.85
C PHE A 33 3.61 -8.71 -1.80
N MET A 34 3.33 -9.19 -0.61
CA MET A 34 2.44 -10.33 -0.38
C MET A 34 1.04 -9.85 -0.02
N MET A 35 0.02 -10.55 -0.51
CA MET A 35 -1.37 -10.27 -0.19
C MET A 35 -1.87 -11.19 0.93
N ARG A 36 -2.48 -10.63 1.98
CA ARG A 36 -3.22 -11.34 3.03
C ARG A 36 -4.51 -10.61 3.36
N GLU A 37 -5.62 -11.35 3.38
CA GLU A 37 -6.96 -10.85 3.76
C GLU A 37 -7.36 -9.56 3.02
N GLY A 38 -7.03 -9.45 1.72
CA GLY A 38 -7.37 -8.27 0.93
C GLY A 38 -6.39 -7.10 1.04
N ARG A 39 -5.30 -7.24 1.80
CA ARG A 39 -4.29 -6.20 2.06
C ARG A 39 -2.88 -6.68 1.72
N PHE A 40 -1.93 -5.76 1.61
CA PHE A 40 -0.58 -6.01 1.15
C PHE A 40 0.46 -5.71 2.24
N TYR A 41 1.58 -6.45 2.21
CA TYR A 41 2.72 -6.26 3.09
C TYR A 41 4.05 -6.66 2.42
N PRO A 42 5.21 -6.17 2.89
CA PRO A 42 5.38 -5.20 3.98
C PRO A 42 4.80 -3.82 3.65
N VAL A 43 4.43 -3.07 4.69
CA VAL A 43 4.18 -1.63 4.53
C VAL A 43 5.53 -0.94 4.51
N GLU A 44 5.78 -0.19 3.45
CA GLU A 44 7.00 0.58 3.24
C GLU A 44 6.63 2.03 2.92
N ASP A 45 7.61 2.93 2.96
CA ASP A 45 7.42 4.31 2.53
C ASP A 45 7.04 4.37 1.05
N ILE A 46 6.23 5.36 0.67
CA ILE A 46 5.71 5.54 -0.69
C ILE A 46 6.85 5.54 -1.72
N GLU A 47 7.97 6.19 -1.40
CA GLU A 47 9.14 6.26 -2.27
C GLU A 47 9.73 4.88 -2.57
N VAL A 48 9.79 4.00 -1.55
CA VAL A 48 10.29 2.63 -1.69
C VAL A 48 9.33 1.80 -2.54
N ILE A 49 8.02 1.94 -2.30
CA ILE A 49 6.98 1.27 -3.10
C ILE A 49 7.09 1.69 -4.57
N GLN A 50 7.26 2.98 -4.84
CA GLN A 50 7.44 3.51 -6.20
C GLN A 50 8.72 2.96 -6.86
N GLN A 51 9.82 2.86 -6.12
CA GLN A 51 11.08 2.29 -6.62
C GLN A 51 10.94 0.81 -6.97
N ARG A 52 10.30 0.00 -6.11
CA ARG A 52 10.05 -1.43 -6.37
C ARG A 52 9.16 -1.66 -7.58
N LEU A 53 8.24 -0.74 -7.84
CA LEU A 53 7.40 -0.72 -9.04
C LEU A 53 8.10 -0.06 -10.25
N SER A 54 9.43 0.12 -10.18
CA SER A 54 10.29 0.68 -11.24
C SER A 54 9.81 2.02 -11.78
N HIS A 55 9.22 2.87 -10.93
CA HIS A 55 8.61 4.16 -11.29
C HIS A 55 7.51 4.10 -12.36
N GLY A 56 6.98 2.91 -12.67
CA GLY A 56 5.84 2.75 -13.59
C GLY A 56 4.53 3.30 -13.03
N PHE A 57 4.52 3.68 -11.75
CA PHE A 57 3.35 4.15 -11.03
C PHE A 57 3.65 5.43 -10.25
N MET A 58 2.68 6.33 -10.25
CA MET A 58 2.54 7.34 -9.22
C MET A 58 1.76 6.72 -8.06
N VAL A 59 2.27 6.92 -6.85
CA VAL A 59 1.67 6.38 -5.62
C VAL A 59 1.45 7.53 -4.65
N TRP A 60 0.28 7.56 -4.02
CA TRP A 60 -0.04 8.55 -3.00
C TRP A 60 -0.83 7.93 -1.85
N ASP A 61 -0.74 8.60 -0.71
CA ASP A 61 -1.41 8.21 0.51
C ASP A 61 -2.86 8.69 0.53
N GLU A 62 -3.81 7.76 0.64
CA GLU A 62 -5.23 8.03 0.93
C GLU A 62 -5.62 7.43 2.29
N SER A 63 -4.64 7.22 3.17
CA SER A 63 -4.86 6.63 4.48
C SER A 63 -5.74 7.50 5.35
N THR A 64 -6.53 6.82 6.17
CA THR A 64 -7.29 7.42 7.27
C THR A 64 -6.63 7.01 8.60
N PRO A 65 -7.01 7.63 9.74
CA PRO A 65 -6.53 7.21 11.05
C PRO A 65 -6.80 5.74 11.41
N PHE A 66 -7.64 5.04 10.64
CA PHE A 66 -8.06 3.66 10.89
C PHE A 66 -7.60 2.66 9.82
N VAL A 67 -7.23 3.13 8.62
CA VAL A 67 -6.92 2.28 7.47
C VAL A 67 -5.78 2.88 6.66
N ASN A 68 -4.68 2.13 6.53
CA ASN A 68 -3.61 2.46 5.60
C ASN A 68 -4.06 2.13 4.16
N THR A 69 -4.20 3.14 3.31
CA THR A 69 -4.69 2.98 1.93
C THR A 69 -3.80 3.75 0.98
N LEU A 70 -3.27 3.07 -0.03
CA LEU A 70 -2.43 3.67 -1.07
C LEU A 70 -3.18 3.62 -2.40
N ARG A 71 -3.14 4.72 -3.14
CA ARG A 71 -3.62 4.75 -4.52
C ARG A 71 -2.45 4.67 -5.48
N PHE A 72 -2.65 3.92 -6.55
CA PHE A 72 -1.67 3.73 -7.62
C PHE A 72 -2.28 4.18 -8.93
N GLN A 73 -1.56 5.02 -9.66
CA GLN A 73 -1.90 5.41 -11.02
C GLN A 73 -0.74 5.09 -11.94
N ARG A 74 -1.05 4.49 -13.08
CA ARG A 74 -0.02 4.08 -14.03
C ARG A 74 0.52 5.31 -14.74
N ARG A 75 1.84 5.46 -14.78
CA ARG A 75 2.46 6.48 -15.62
C ARG A 75 2.30 6.03 -17.07
N SER A 76 1.53 6.79 -17.84
CA SER A 76 1.52 6.64 -19.29
C SER A 76 2.88 7.09 -19.80
N HIS A 77 3.50 6.24 -20.59
CA HIS A 77 4.86 6.41 -21.10
C HIS A 77 4.93 7.48 -22.19
#